data_AF-A0A7V2QCW9-F1
#
_entry.id   AF-A0A7V2QCW9-F1
#
_cell.length_a   1.000
_cell.length_b   1.000
_cell.length_c   1.000
_cell.angle_alpha   90.00
_cell.angle_beta   90.00
_cell.angle_gamma   90.00
#
_symmetry.space_group_name_H-M   'P 1'
#
loop_
_entity.id
_entity.type
_entity.pdbx_description
1 polymer ?
#
loop_
_entity_poly.entity_id
_entity_poly.type
_entity_poly.pdbx_seq_one_letter_code
_entity_poly.pdbx_strand_id
1 'polypeptide(L)'
;MTKSVFSEQYNLLRQLLIAARRQNELTQTQVASKLNKPQSFVSKYERGERRLDVVEFLEVTRVLGVDPSFMIERIESYDQAEYRENILEKWEITPYVLTELLAQNPSLRGMLFGYVAEFKLEELWLQPPKITACFKADDHDRRKKGDRVIVYRDEQFIIEAKSLQTNTIDCKDGQWTAKSQVDASDRRQITLPNGATLSTTCLVVGEFDVLAVNTYPFEDEWRFVFAKNKDLPRTSWRGYTPEQSQYLLATTVKVTWPPAPPFYNDLFQVLDELIRERHQERID
;
A
#
# COMPACT_ATOMS: atom_id res chain seq x y z
N MET A 1 -17.59 36.96 -9.03
CA MET A 1 -16.57 37.30 -8.03
C MET A 1 -16.12 36.01 -7.35
N THR A 2 -14.89 35.60 -7.64
CA THR A 2 -14.24 34.33 -7.27
C THR A 2 -13.99 34.25 -5.76
N LYS A 3 -14.89 33.62 -5.02
CA LYS A 3 -14.61 33.08 -3.69
C LYS A 3 -14.33 31.59 -3.84
N SER A 4 -13.30 31.09 -3.15
CA SER A 4 -13.05 29.66 -2.83
C SER A 4 -11.93 28.91 -3.55
N VAL A 5 -11.12 29.51 -4.44
CA VAL A 5 -9.89 28.81 -4.92
C VAL A 5 -8.79 28.79 -3.85
N PHE A 6 -8.92 29.54 -2.75
CA PHE A 6 -7.84 29.72 -1.77
C PHE A 6 -7.85 28.74 -0.58
N SER A 7 -8.80 27.80 -0.51
CA SER A 7 -8.96 26.88 0.63
C SER A 7 -8.57 25.43 0.37
N GLU A 8 -8.69 24.89 -0.85
CA GLU A 8 -8.48 23.45 -1.09
C GLU A 8 -6.99 23.08 -1.22
N GLN A 9 -6.23 23.79 -2.05
CA GLN A 9 -4.78 23.57 -2.16
C GLN A 9 -4.08 23.78 -0.82
N TYR A 10 -4.55 24.75 -0.03
CA TYR A 10 -3.99 25.00 1.30
C TYR A 10 -4.38 23.90 2.31
N ASN A 11 -5.59 23.34 2.20
CA ASN A 11 -5.99 22.18 2.99
C ASN A 11 -5.19 20.93 2.59
N LEU A 12 -4.96 20.72 1.30
CA LEU A 12 -4.09 19.64 0.81
C LEU A 12 -2.67 19.79 1.34
N LEU A 13 -2.07 20.99 1.24
CA LEU A 13 -0.77 21.28 1.84
C LEU A 13 -0.72 20.90 3.33
N ARG A 14 -1.74 21.30 4.10
CA ARG A 14 -1.83 20.94 5.52
C ARG A 14 -1.89 19.44 5.75
N GLN A 15 -2.72 18.73 4.97
CA GLN A 15 -2.85 17.28 5.08
C GLN A 15 -1.54 16.56 4.75
N LEU A 16 -0.84 17.00 3.70
CA LEU A 16 0.47 16.47 3.31
C LEU A 16 1.51 16.68 4.42
N LEU A 17 1.54 17.86 5.05
CA LEU A 17 2.45 18.14 6.18
C LEU A 17 2.11 17.29 7.42
N ILE A 18 0.83 17.10 7.74
CA ILE A 18 0.40 16.24 8.85
C ILE A 18 0.77 14.78 8.59
N ALA A 19 0.53 14.29 7.37
CA ALA A 19 0.86 12.93 6.96
C ALA A 19 2.37 12.68 7.07
N ALA A 20 3.18 13.58 6.51
CA ALA A 20 4.64 13.53 6.59
C ALA A 20 5.13 13.49 8.05
N ARG A 21 4.55 14.30 8.93
CA ARG A 21 4.88 14.28 10.37
C ARG A 21 4.57 12.93 11.01
N ARG A 22 3.39 12.38 10.74
CA ARG A 22 2.95 11.09 11.31
C ARG A 22 3.80 9.93 10.79
N GLN A 23 4.14 9.93 9.51
CA GLN A 23 4.99 8.91 8.89
C GLN A 23 6.41 8.88 9.49
N ASN A 24 6.90 10.03 9.95
CA ASN A 24 8.17 10.14 10.67
C ASN A 24 8.03 9.96 12.19
N GLU A 25 6.85 9.56 12.67
CA GLU A 25 6.54 9.35 14.10
C GLU A 25 6.84 10.57 14.99
N LEU A 26 6.80 11.78 14.42
CA LEU A 26 7.10 13.01 15.14
C LEU A 26 5.85 13.58 15.81
N THR A 27 5.96 13.95 17.08
CA THR A 27 4.94 14.75 17.78
C THR A 27 4.99 16.21 17.33
N GLN A 28 3.87 16.94 17.48
CA GLN A 28 3.84 18.38 17.19
C GLN A 28 4.88 19.16 18.03
N THR A 29 5.12 18.73 19.27
CA THR A 29 6.13 19.31 20.16
C THR A 29 7.53 19.11 19.60
N GLN A 30 7.87 17.90 19.14
CA GLN A 30 9.20 17.61 18.57
C GLN A 30 9.46 18.43 17.29
N VAL A 31 8.45 18.58 16.42
CA VAL A 31 8.57 19.43 15.22
C VAL A 31 8.79 20.89 15.63
N ALA A 32 8.01 21.39 16.59
CA ALA A 32 8.12 22.76 17.07
C ALA A 32 9.50 23.04 17.70
N SER A 33 10.03 22.10 18.49
CA SER A 33 11.38 22.18 19.07
C SER A 33 12.45 22.24 17.98
N LYS A 34 12.36 21.41 16.94
CA LYS A 34 13.31 21.44 15.80
C LYS A 34 13.24 22.74 14.99
N LEU A 35 12.08 23.40 14.96
CA LEU A 35 11.88 24.70 14.30
C LEU A 35 12.23 25.91 15.18
N ASN A 36 12.56 25.69 16.46
CA ASN A 36 12.68 26.76 17.46
C ASN A 36 11.41 27.64 17.53
N LYS A 37 10.23 27.00 17.53
CA LYS A 37 8.91 27.64 17.61
C LYS A 37 8.11 27.04 18.79
N PRO A 38 7.11 27.76 19.32
CA PRO A 38 6.18 27.16 20.29
C PRO A 38 5.36 26.04 19.62
N GLN A 39 4.96 25.00 20.37
CA GLN A 39 4.11 23.92 19.85
C GLN A 39 2.80 24.45 19.22
N SER A 40 2.30 25.59 19.71
CA SER A 40 1.13 26.27 19.15
C SER A 40 1.31 26.71 17.69
N PHE A 41 2.54 26.95 17.22
CA PHE A 41 2.83 27.21 15.81
C PHE A 41 2.40 26.02 14.96
N VAL A 42 2.82 24.81 15.35
CA VAL A 42 2.51 23.56 14.65
C VAL A 42 1.03 23.26 14.70
N SER A 43 0.44 23.30 15.89
CA SER A 43 -1.00 23.08 16.06
C SER A 43 -1.86 24.05 15.23
N LYS A 44 -1.49 25.33 15.15
CA LYS A 44 -2.26 26.33 14.39
C LYS A 44 -2.20 26.12 12.89
N TYR A 45 -1.05 25.80 12.30
CA TYR A 45 -1.01 25.54 10.87
C TYR A 45 -1.66 24.20 10.52
N GLU A 46 -1.50 23.16 11.35
CA GLU A 46 -2.17 21.87 11.13
C GLU A 46 -3.69 21.99 11.21
N ARG A 47 -4.21 22.83 12.12
CA ARG A 47 -5.65 23.14 12.24
C ARG A 47 -6.16 24.19 11.25
N GLY A 48 -5.26 24.83 10.49
CA GLY A 48 -5.63 25.84 9.48
C GLY A 48 -5.99 27.20 10.05
N GLU A 49 -5.75 27.40 11.35
CA GLU A 49 -5.91 28.69 12.02
C GLU A 49 -4.79 29.66 11.65
N ARG A 50 -3.69 29.16 11.07
CA ARG A 50 -2.56 29.96 10.60
C ARG A 50 -2.04 29.47 9.26
N ARG A 51 -1.68 30.41 8.38
CA ARG A 51 -0.99 30.09 7.13
C ARG A 51 0.52 30.01 7.34
N LEU A 52 1.18 29.10 6.65
CA LEU A 52 2.63 29.10 6.47
C LEU A 52 2.96 29.95 5.25
N ASP A 53 3.97 30.81 5.37
CA ASP A 53 4.61 31.37 4.18
C ASP A 53 5.57 30.35 3.54
N VAL A 54 6.15 30.70 2.38
CA VAL A 54 7.03 29.78 1.65
C VAL A 54 8.30 29.44 2.42
N VAL A 55 8.85 30.36 3.20
CA VAL A 55 10.06 30.13 3.99
C VAL A 55 9.74 29.18 5.13
N GLU A 56 8.65 29.42 5.85
CA GLU A 56 8.18 28.55 6.92
C GLU A 56 7.82 27.15 6.40
N PHE A 57 7.22 27.05 5.22
CA PHE A 57 6.97 25.78 4.54
C PHE A 57 8.26 25.01 4.27
N LEU A 58 9.30 25.67 3.74
CA LEU A 58 10.62 25.07 3.50
C LEU A 58 11.31 24.61 4.80
N GLU A 59 11.15 25.37 5.88
CA GLU A 59 11.67 24.99 7.20
C GLU A 59 10.95 23.75 7.76
N VAL A 60 9.63 23.73 7.69
CA VAL A 60 8.81 22.61 8.17
C VAL A 60 9.12 21.34 7.37
N THR A 61 9.10 21.40 6.05
CA THR A 61 9.41 20.24 5.17
C THR A 61 10.79 19.66 5.45
N ARG A 62 11.82 20.51 5.66
CA ARG A 62 13.16 20.07 6.06
C ARG A 62 13.17 19.32 7.39
N VAL A 63 12.45 19.82 8.40
CA VAL A 63 12.32 19.17 9.71
C VAL A 63 11.58 17.83 9.62
N LEU A 64 10.63 17.73 8.69
CA LEU A 64 9.88 16.51 8.40
C LEU A 64 10.62 15.55 7.46
N GLY A 65 11.77 15.93 6.91
CA GLY A 65 12.54 15.08 5.99
C GLY A 65 11.86 14.85 4.64
N VAL A 66 11.04 15.80 4.17
CA VAL A 66 10.33 15.69 2.88
C VAL A 66 10.81 16.75 1.90
N ASP A 67 10.91 16.38 0.62
CA ASP A 67 11.23 17.30 -0.47
C ASP A 67 10.07 18.30 -0.69
N PRO A 68 10.30 19.62 -0.56
CA PRO A 68 9.30 20.63 -0.82
C PRO A 68 8.75 20.59 -2.26
N SER A 69 9.59 20.25 -3.25
CA SER A 69 9.19 20.21 -4.66
C SER A 69 8.14 19.13 -4.91
N PHE A 70 8.30 17.96 -4.29
CA PHE A 70 7.31 16.88 -4.36
C PHE A 70 5.94 17.31 -3.80
N MET A 71 5.92 18.04 -2.68
CA MET A 71 4.66 18.55 -2.13
C MET A 71 4.00 19.57 -3.06
N ILE A 72 4.78 20.47 -3.65
CA ILE A 72 4.29 21.46 -4.61
C ILE A 72 3.70 20.76 -5.84
N GLU A 73 4.39 19.78 -6.41
CA GLU A 73 3.91 19.01 -7.56
C GLU A 73 2.56 18.32 -7.26
N ARG A 74 2.40 17.73 -6.06
CA ARG A 74 1.10 17.17 -5.65
C ARG A 74 0.01 18.24 -5.53
N ILE A 75 0.34 19.41 -5.01
CA ILE A 75 -0.62 20.53 -4.90
C ILE A 75 -0.98 21.09 -6.29
N GLU A 76 -0.03 21.17 -7.22
CA GLU A 76 -0.28 21.63 -8.59
C GLU A 76 -1.10 20.61 -9.38
N SER A 77 -0.78 19.31 -9.24
CA SER A 77 -1.55 18.23 -9.88
C SER A 77 -3.01 18.18 -9.40
N TYR A 78 -3.28 18.68 -8.19
CA TYR A 78 -4.64 18.81 -7.67
C TYR A 78 -5.51 19.77 -8.49
N ASP A 79 -4.94 20.86 -9.04
CA ASP A 79 -5.71 21.83 -9.87
C ASP A 79 -5.92 21.33 -11.31
N GLN A 80 -5.11 20.36 -11.76
CA GLN A 80 -5.24 19.73 -13.08
C GLN A 80 -6.12 18.46 -13.09
N ALA A 81 -6.54 17.98 -11.92
CA ALA A 81 -7.48 16.88 -11.84
C ALA A 81 -8.88 17.34 -12.29
N GLU A 82 -9.50 16.61 -13.20
CA GLU A 82 -10.87 16.78 -13.73
C GLU A 82 -11.99 16.60 -12.66
N TYR A 83 -11.64 16.73 -11.38
CA TYR A 83 -12.43 16.44 -10.19
C TYR A 83 -12.49 17.64 -9.24
N ARG A 84 -12.87 18.82 -9.74
CA ARG A 84 -13.19 20.00 -8.90
C ARG A 84 -14.42 19.80 -8.01
N GLU A 85 -15.20 18.77 -8.29
CA GLU A 85 -16.32 18.33 -7.47
C GLU A 85 -15.99 16.94 -6.96
N ASN A 86 -15.98 16.75 -5.64
CA ASN A 86 -15.70 15.42 -5.12
C ASN A 86 -16.84 14.47 -5.49
N ILE A 87 -16.56 13.17 -5.58
CA ILE A 87 -17.53 12.20 -6.12
C ILE A 87 -18.85 12.16 -5.32
N LEU A 88 -18.81 12.50 -4.02
CA LEU A 88 -20.00 12.54 -3.17
C LEU A 88 -20.86 13.76 -3.48
N GLU A 89 -20.25 14.93 -3.69
CA GLU A 89 -20.94 16.14 -4.15
C GLU A 89 -21.55 15.92 -5.53
N LYS A 90 -20.77 15.38 -6.48
CA LYS A 90 -21.23 15.09 -7.84
C LYS A 90 -22.41 14.14 -7.89
N TRP A 91 -22.48 13.19 -6.96
CA TRP A 91 -23.58 12.24 -6.85
C TRP A 91 -24.68 12.72 -5.91
N GLU A 92 -24.53 13.89 -5.29
CA GLU A 92 -25.46 14.45 -4.30
C GLU A 92 -25.72 13.50 -3.11
N ILE A 93 -24.69 12.75 -2.68
CA ILE A 93 -24.78 11.83 -1.55
C ILE A 93 -23.88 12.26 -0.39
N THR A 94 -24.23 11.85 0.82
CA THR A 94 -23.41 12.08 2.02
C THR A 94 -22.50 10.87 2.30
N PRO A 95 -21.43 11.02 3.10
CA PRO A 95 -20.64 9.88 3.59
C PRO A 95 -21.49 8.82 4.31
N TYR A 96 -22.58 9.23 4.97
CA TYR A 96 -23.51 8.30 5.61
C TYR A 96 -24.27 7.46 4.57
N VAL A 97 -24.76 8.09 3.50
CA VAL A 97 -25.42 7.38 2.39
C VAL A 97 -24.45 6.41 1.70
N LEU A 98 -23.19 6.83 1.49
CA LEU A 98 -22.17 5.90 0.97
C LEU A 98 -21.95 4.71 1.92
N THR A 99 -21.90 4.96 3.23
CA THR A 99 -21.73 3.90 4.24
C THR A 99 -22.88 2.89 4.19
N GLU A 100 -24.13 3.37 4.16
CA GLU A 100 -25.32 2.55 3.98
C GLU A 100 -25.25 1.71 2.69
N LEU A 101 -24.86 2.33 1.58
CA LEU A 101 -24.72 1.66 0.28
C LEU A 101 -23.70 0.53 0.36
N LEU A 102 -22.52 0.77 0.93
CA LEU A 102 -21.48 -0.26 1.10
C LEU A 102 -21.91 -1.36 2.08
N ALA A 103 -22.65 -1.02 3.14
CA ALA A 103 -23.17 -2.01 4.10
C ALA A 103 -24.19 -2.95 3.44
N GLN A 104 -25.06 -2.42 2.58
CA GLN A 104 -26.05 -3.20 1.84
C GLN A 104 -25.45 -4.00 0.66
N ASN A 105 -24.24 -3.67 0.21
CA ASN A 105 -23.57 -4.29 -0.94
C ASN A 105 -22.17 -4.82 -0.59
N PRO A 106 -22.06 -5.99 0.08
CA PRO A 106 -20.78 -6.54 0.54
C PRO A 106 -19.73 -6.74 -0.57
N SER A 107 -20.16 -7.12 -1.78
CA SER A 107 -19.26 -7.29 -2.93
C SER A 107 -18.63 -5.98 -3.37
N LEU A 108 -19.43 -4.90 -3.44
CA LEU A 108 -18.93 -3.56 -3.75
C LEU A 108 -17.99 -3.06 -2.66
N ARG A 109 -18.36 -3.27 -1.38
CA ARG A 109 -17.50 -2.94 -0.24
C ARG A 109 -16.15 -3.65 -0.32
N GLY A 110 -16.13 -4.95 -0.63
CA GLY A 110 -14.90 -5.72 -0.80
C GLY A 110 -14.03 -5.19 -1.95
N MET A 111 -14.64 -4.91 -3.10
CA MET A 111 -13.95 -4.35 -4.26
C MET A 111 -13.32 -2.98 -3.93
N LEU A 112 -14.10 -2.06 -3.39
CA LEU A 112 -13.61 -0.73 -2.99
C LEU A 112 -12.51 -0.84 -1.92
N PHE A 113 -12.68 -1.73 -0.93
CA PHE A 113 -11.69 -1.93 0.12
C PHE A 113 -10.35 -2.44 -0.44
N GLY A 114 -10.37 -3.28 -1.49
CA GLY A 114 -9.15 -3.67 -2.21
C GLY A 114 -8.38 -2.47 -2.76
N TYR A 115 -9.07 -1.58 -3.48
CA TYR A 115 -8.46 -0.34 -3.99
C TYR A 115 -7.96 0.59 -2.87
N VAL A 116 -8.71 0.70 -1.77
CA VAL A 116 -8.27 1.47 -0.59
C VAL A 116 -7.01 0.85 0.01
N ALA A 117 -6.93 -0.48 0.08
CA ALA A 117 -5.75 -1.16 0.59
C ALA A 117 -4.52 -0.93 -0.30
N GLU A 118 -4.64 -1.00 -1.62
CA GLU A 118 -3.55 -0.65 -2.54
C GLU A 118 -3.09 0.80 -2.35
N PHE A 119 -4.03 1.74 -2.22
CA PHE A 119 -3.72 3.14 -1.97
C PHE A 119 -2.98 3.32 -0.62
N LYS A 120 -3.42 2.62 0.42
CA LYS A 120 -2.81 2.65 1.75
C LYS A 120 -1.42 2.00 1.78
N LEU A 121 -1.21 0.94 1.01
CA LEU A 121 0.11 0.36 0.82
C LEU A 121 1.07 1.39 0.23
N GLU A 122 0.63 2.09 -0.83
CA GLU A 122 1.41 3.13 -1.48
C GLU A 122 1.74 4.27 -0.51
N GLU A 123 0.72 4.81 0.18
CA GLU A 123 0.85 5.90 1.16
C GLU A 123 1.83 5.58 2.30
N LEU A 124 1.76 4.36 2.84
CA LEU A 124 2.54 3.98 4.03
C LEU A 124 3.95 3.49 3.70
N TRP A 125 4.11 2.72 2.63
CA TRP A 125 5.33 1.95 2.37
C TRP A 125 6.07 2.33 1.09
N LEU A 126 5.38 2.84 0.08
CA LEU A 126 5.95 2.98 -1.27
C LEU A 126 6.30 4.43 -1.63
N GLN A 127 6.73 5.22 -0.63
CA GLN A 127 7.07 6.63 -0.80
C GLN A 127 8.59 6.87 -0.87
N PRO A 128 9.02 7.97 -1.54
CA PRO A 128 10.39 8.47 -1.42
C PRO A 128 10.77 8.82 0.03
N PRO A 129 12.07 8.83 0.39
CA PRO A 129 13.22 8.60 -0.49
C PRO A 129 13.59 7.12 -0.66
N LYS A 130 12.99 6.20 0.12
CA LYS A 130 13.36 4.77 0.08
C LYS A 130 12.98 4.13 -1.25
N ILE A 131 11.78 4.44 -1.75
CA ILE A 131 11.32 4.01 -3.08
C ILE A 131 11.56 5.14 -4.07
N THR A 132 12.37 4.89 -5.12
CA THR A 132 12.74 5.91 -6.12
C THR A 132 11.78 5.95 -7.31
N ALA A 133 11.02 4.89 -7.54
CA ALA A 133 9.93 4.85 -8.51
C ALA A 133 8.85 3.88 -8.05
N CYS A 134 7.58 4.22 -8.30
CA CYS A 134 6.41 3.38 -8.03
C CYS A 134 5.38 3.60 -9.14
N PHE A 135 4.97 2.55 -9.83
CA PHE A 135 3.96 2.61 -10.89
C PHE A 135 3.15 1.31 -10.93
N LYS A 136 1.97 1.34 -11.56
CA LYS A 136 1.18 0.12 -11.79
C LYS A 136 1.83 -0.69 -12.91
N ALA A 137 1.86 -2.01 -12.80
CA ALA A 137 2.26 -2.86 -13.92
C ALA A 137 1.27 -2.60 -15.08
N ASP A 138 1.76 -2.00 -16.16
CA ASP A 138 0.93 -1.49 -17.25
C ASP A 138 0.13 -2.61 -17.95
N ASP A 139 -1.15 -2.37 -18.24
CA ASP A 139 -2.11 -3.33 -18.83
C ASP A 139 -1.68 -3.84 -20.22
N HIS A 140 -0.71 -3.17 -20.84
CA HIS A 140 -0.20 -3.49 -22.18
C HIS A 140 0.88 -4.58 -22.22
N ASP A 141 1.51 -4.94 -21.09
CA ASP A 141 2.43 -6.10 -21.01
C ASP A 141 1.87 -7.17 -20.06
N ARG A 142 0.93 -7.98 -20.59
CA ARG A 142 0.22 -9.08 -19.89
C ARG A 142 1.14 -10.16 -19.28
N ARG A 143 2.46 -10.03 -19.41
CA ARG A 143 3.47 -10.98 -18.90
C ARG A 143 3.95 -10.65 -17.48
N LYS A 144 3.81 -9.42 -17.00
CA LYS A 144 4.19 -9.02 -15.63
C LYS A 144 2.94 -8.74 -14.81
N LYS A 145 2.75 -9.49 -13.72
CA LYS A 145 1.58 -9.39 -12.86
C LYS A 145 1.99 -8.96 -11.46
N GLY A 146 1.38 -7.87 -11.01
CA GLY A 146 1.51 -7.33 -9.68
C GLY A 146 0.83 -5.98 -9.61
N ASP A 147 0.26 -5.66 -8.45
CA ASP A 147 -0.47 -4.40 -8.28
C ASP A 147 0.46 -3.19 -8.38
N ARG A 148 1.72 -3.34 -7.96
CA ARG A 148 2.74 -2.28 -8.00
C ARG A 148 4.09 -2.80 -8.45
N VAL A 149 4.76 -2.02 -9.28
CA VAL A 149 6.18 -2.14 -9.58
C VAL A 149 6.91 -1.01 -8.88
N ILE A 150 7.93 -1.36 -8.12
CA ILE A 150 8.74 -0.40 -7.35
C ILE A 150 10.22 -0.53 -7.68
N VAL A 151 10.96 0.56 -7.49
CA VAL A 151 12.43 0.56 -7.51
C VAL A 151 12.93 0.88 -6.10
N TYR A 152 13.72 -0.03 -5.55
CA TYR A 152 14.35 0.07 -4.24
C TYR A 152 15.83 -0.30 -4.36
N ARG A 153 16.73 0.63 -3.98
CA ARG A 153 18.19 0.46 -4.11
C ARG A 153 18.62 -0.02 -5.52
N ASP A 154 18.10 0.65 -6.53
CA ASP A 154 18.36 0.39 -7.96
C ASP A 154 17.93 -1.00 -8.48
N GLU A 155 17.22 -1.79 -7.65
CA GLU A 155 16.63 -3.06 -8.03
C GLU A 155 15.10 -2.93 -8.14
N GLN A 156 14.51 -3.54 -9.16
CA GLN A 156 13.08 -3.53 -9.40
C GLN A 156 12.41 -4.71 -8.68
N PHE A 157 11.25 -4.43 -8.07
CA PHE A 157 10.40 -5.43 -7.41
C PHE A 157 8.95 -5.30 -7.82
N ILE A 158 8.27 -6.44 -7.88
CA ILE A 158 6.83 -6.56 -8.12
C ILE A 158 6.15 -6.90 -6.80
N ILE A 159 5.21 -6.05 -6.39
CA ILE A 159 4.43 -6.21 -5.15
C ILE A 159 3.00 -6.61 -5.51
N GLU A 160 2.54 -7.72 -4.93
CA GLU A 160 1.15 -8.17 -4.99
C GLU A 160 0.46 -7.80 -3.67
N ALA A 161 -0.62 -7.03 -3.71
CA ALA A 161 -1.39 -6.61 -2.55
C ALA A 161 -2.65 -7.48 -2.40
N LYS A 162 -2.88 -8.01 -1.19
CA LYS A 162 -4.10 -8.76 -0.85
C LYS A 162 -4.71 -8.30 0.46
N SER A 163 -5.95 -8.72 0.67
CA SER A 163 -6.72 -8.47 1.89
C SER A 163 -7.02 -9.76 2.62
N LEU A 164 -7.25 -9.65 3.93
CA LEU A 164 -7.75 -10.76 4.73
C LEU A 164 -9.21 -11.08 4.38
N GLN A 165 -9.54 -12.36 4.40
CA GLN A 165 -10.92 -12.84 4.30
C GLN A 165 -11.60 -12.68 5.65
N THR A 166 -12.51 -11.71 5.76
CA THR A 166 -13.14 -11.32 7.03
C THR A 166 -13.85 -12.48 7.75
N ASN A 167 -14.43 -13.41 7.01
CA ASN A 167 -15.10 -14.60 7.56
C ASN A 167 -14.15 -15.68 8.11
N THR A 168 -12.83 -15.48 7.98
CA THR A 168 -11.80 -16.41 8.49
C THR A 168 -11.05 -15.88 9.70
N ILE A 169 -11.40 -14.67 10.16
CA ILE A 169 -10.74 -14.03 11.30
C ILE A 169 -11.08 -14.78 12.58
N ASP A 170 -10.05 -15.09 13.36
CA ASP A 170 -10.12 -15.70 14.69
C ASP A 170 -9.09 -15.02 15.60
N CYS A 171 -9.40 -14.87 16.88
CA CYS A 171 -8.49 -14.30 17.89
C CYS A 171 -8.48 -15.19 19.12
N LYS A 172 -7.30 -15.71 19.47
CA LYS A 172 -7.08 -16.56 20.63
C LYS A 172 -5.87 -16.08 21.39
N ASP A 173 -6.03 -15.86 22.70
CA ASP A 173 -4.95 -15.43 23.59
C ASP A 173 -4.18 -14.18 23.11
N GLY A 174 -4.90 -13.24 22.49
CA GLY A 174 -4.31 -12.01 21.91
C GLY A 174 -3.57 -12.21 20.59
N GLN A 175 -3.60 -13.42 20.02
CA GLN A 175 -3.07 -13.72 18.69
C GLN A 175 -4.21 -13.77 17.66
N TRP A 176 -4.15 -12.87 16.69
CA TRP A 176 -5.05 -12.87 15.56
C TRP A 176 -4.58 -13.84 14.47
N THR A 177 -5.53 -14.50 13.83
CA THR A 177 -5.28 -15.32 12.66
C THR A 177 -6.39 -15.12 11.63
N ALA A 178 -6.03 -15.15 10.35
CA ALA A 178 -6.97 -15.14 9.24
C ALA A 178 -6.33 -15.79 8.01
N LYS A 179 -7.11 -15.88 6.94
CA LYS A 179 -6.64 -16.33 5.64
C LYS A 179 -6.66 -15.16 4.65
N SER A 180 -5.72 -15.15 3.72
CA SER A 180 -5.75 -14.28 2.55
C SER A 180 -5.72 -15.13 1.29
N GLN A 181 -6.53 -14.75 0.31
CA GLN A 181 -6.60 -15.45 -0.98
C GLN A 181 -5.50 -14.89 -1.90
N VAL A 182 -4.67 -15.78 -2.43
CA VAL A 182 -3.46 -15.45 -3.21
C VAL A 182 -3.51 -16.23 -4.54
N ASP A 183 -4.60 -16.03 -5.26
CA ASP A 183 -4.82 -16.59 -6.59
C ASP A 183 -5.26 -15.51 -7.57
N ALA A 184 -5.31 -15.87 -8.84
CA ALA A 184 -5.85 -15.02 -9.89
C ALA A 184 -7.37 -14.88 -9.77
N SER A 185 -7.91 -13.73 -10.17
CA SER A 185 -9.36 -13.49 -10.22
C SER A 185 -10.09 -14.55 -11.03
N ASP A 186 -9.47 -15.01 -12.12
CA ASP A 186 -10.06 -15.92 -13.08
C ASP A 186 -9.12 -17.06 -13.43
N ARG A 187 -9.71 -18.20 -13.75
CA ARG A 187 -8.99 -19.37 -14.25
C ARG A 187 -8.39 -19.03 -15.61
N ARG A 188 -7.07 -19.17 -15.74
CA ARG A 188 -6.30 -18.74 -16.91
C ARG A 188 -5.29 -19.79 -17.33
N GLN A 189 -4.89 -19.74 -18.60
CA GLN A 189 -3.81 -20.58 -19.11
C GLN A 189 -2.46 -19.97 -18.72
N ILE A 190 -1.59 -20.78 -18.10
CA ILE A 190 -0.24 -20.41 -17.72
C ILE A 190 0.76 -21.42 -18.28
N THR A 191 2.00 -20.97 -18.49
CA THR A 191 3.14 -21.83 -18.84
C THR A 191 4.06 -21.92 -17.62
N LEU A 192 4.33 -23.13 -17.17
CA LEU A 192 5.25 -23.40 -16.07
C LEU A 192 6.72 -23.34 -16.55
N PRO A 193 7.70 -23.18 -15.63
CA PRO A 193 9.12 -23.19 -15.98
C PRO A 193 9.60 -24.44 -16.72
N ASN A 194 8.97 -25.60 -16.50
CA ASN A 194 9.26 -26.84 -17.23
C ASN A 194 8.61 -26.92 -18.62
N GLY A 195 7.97 -25.84 -19.09
CA GLY A 195 7.29 -25.76 -20.39
C GLY A 195 5.86 -26.32 -20.40
N ALA A 196 5.40 -26.96 -19.31
CA ALA A 196 4.04 -27.47 -19.25
C ALA A 196 3.02 -26.32 -19.23
N THR A 197 1.92 -26.49 -19.95
CA THR A 197 0.84 -25.51 -19.97
C THR A 197 -0.37 -26.05 -19.22
N LEU A 198 -0.96 -25.24 -18.35
CA LEU A 198 -2.13 -25.64 -17.57
C LEU A 198 -3.10 -24.48 -17.38
N SER A 199 -4.37 -24.82 -17.16
CA SER A 199 -5.42 -23.86 -16.85
C SER A 199 -5.68 -23.87 -15.34
N THR A 200 -5.42 -22.77 -14.64
CA THR A 200 -5.54 -22.66 -13.17
C THR A 200 -5.84 -21.24 -12.70
N THR A 201 -6.27 -21.09 -11.44
CA THR A 201 -6.23 -19.82 -10.72
C THR A 201 -4.95 -19.63 -9.92
N CYS A 202 -4.18 -20.68 -9.63
CA CYS A 202 -2.93 -20.58 -8.87
C CYS A 202 -1.94 -19.62 -9.55
N LEU A 203 -1.31 -18.76 -8.76
CA LEU A 203 -0.20 -17.93 -9.21
C LEU A 203 1.06 -18.78 -9.33
N VAL A 204 1.92 -18.43 -10.29
CA VAL A 204 3.21 -19.10 -10.49
C VAL A 204 4.22 -18.55 -9.49
N VAL A 205 5.09 -19.43 -8.99
CA VAL A 205 6.22 -19.02 -8.16
C VAL A 205 7.14 -18.11 -8.97
N GLY A 206 7.46 -16.94 -8.41
CA GLY A 206 8.22 -15.88 -9.07
C GLY A 206 7.40 -14.96 -9.97
N GLU A 207 6.07 -15.10 -10.03
CA GLU A 207 5.20 -14.19 -10.81
C GLU A 207 5.20 -12.76 -10.24
N PHE A 208 5.44 -12.62 -8.94
CA PHE A 208 5.72 -11.37 -8.22
C PHE A 208 6.84 -11.62 -7.21
N ASP A 209 7.42 -10.58 -6.63
CA ASP A 209 8.53 -10.69 -5.66
C ASP A 209 8.04 -10.75 -4.21
N VAL A 210 7.12 -9.85 -3.83
CA VAL A 210 6.63 -9.71 -2.45
C VAL A 210 5.10 -9.72 -2.41
N LEU A 211 4.54 -10.52 -1.51
CA LEU A 211 3.13 -10.45 -1.14
C LEU A 211 2.98 -9.47 0.03
N ALA A 212 2.16 -8.44 -0.14
CA ALA A 212 1.74 -7.50 0.91
C ALA A 212 0.29 -7.80 1.29
N VAL A 213 0.03 -8.19 2.54
CA VAL A 213 -1.33 -8.43 3.04
C VAL A 213 -1.69 -7.35 4.05
N ASN A 214 -2.76 -6.57 3.81
CA ASN A 214 -3.24 -5.64 4.82
C ASN A 214 -3.89 -6.39 5.97
N THR A 215 -3.57 -5.98 7.20
CA THR A 215 -4.10 -6.59 8.43
C THR A 215 -5.12 -5.70 9.14
N TYR A 216 -5.66 -4.69 8.44
CA TYR A 216 -6.66 -3.77 8.96
C TYR A 216 -7.83 -4.48 9.67
N PRO A 217 -8.40 -5.59 9.14
CA PRO A 217 -9.52 -6.26 9.81
C PRO A 217 -9.24 -6.86 11.19
N PHE A 218 -7.98 -6.93 11.65
CA PHE A 218 -7.68 -7.44 13.00
C PHE A 218 -7.96 -6.40 14.08
N GLU A 219 -7.54 -5.15 13.88
CA GLU A 219 -7.52 -4.12 14.94
C GLU A 219 -7.96 -2.73 14.45
N ASP A 220 -8.58 -2.65 13.27
CA ASP A 220 -8.98 -1.40 12.59
C ASP A 220 -7.81 -0.41 12.39
N GLU A 221 -6.58 -0.95 12.25
CA GLU A 221 -5.37 -0.18 12.02
C GLU A 221 -4.71 -0.57 10.70
N TRP A 222 -4.37 0.43 9.88
CA TRP A 222 -3.67 0.21 8.61
C TRP A 222 -2.24 -0.26 8.85
N ARG A 223 -2.07 -1.57 8.81
CA ARG A 223 -0.79 -2.26 8.83
C ARG A 223 -0.74 -3.28 7.70
N PHE A 224 0.47 -3.67 7.34
CA PHE A 224 0.74 -4.68 6.34
C PHE A 224 1.73 -5.70 6.88
N VAL A 225 1.59 -6.93 6.41
CA VAL A 225 2.62 -7.95 6.55
C VAL A 225 3.11 -8.37 5.17
N PHE A 226 4.38 -8.74 5.10
CA PHE A 226 5.10 -8.95 3.86
C PHE A 226 5.73 -10.33 3.85
N ALA A 227 5.63 -11.04 2.73
CA ALA A 227 6.30 -12.32 2.54
C ALA A 227 6.94 -12.38 1.15
N LYS A 228 8.13 -12.98 1.05
CA LYS A 228 8.75 -13.29 -0.24
C LYS A 228 7.87 -14.30 -0.98
N ASN A 229 7.65 -14.12 -2.27
CA ASN A 229 6.87 -15.05 -3.09
C ASN A 229 7.38 -16.49 -2.96
N LYS A 230 8.71 -16.67 -3.00
CA LYS A 230 9.33 -17.99 -2.95
C LYS A 230 9.06 -18.75 -1.64
N ASP A 231 8.83 -18.03 -0.53
CA ASP A 231 8.61 -18.60 0.81
C ASP A 231 7.12 -18.90 1.08
N LEU A 232 6.22 -18.51 0.16
CA LEU A 232 4.80 -18.81 0.27
C LEU A 232 4.51 -20.31 0.08
N PRO A 233 3.47 -20.86 0.75
CA PRO A 233 3.13 -22.26 0.63
C PRO A 233 2.76 -22.64 -0.80
N ARG A 234 3.09 -23.87 -1.19
CA ARG A 234 2.69 -24.45 -2.48
C ARG A 234 1.31 -25.09 -2.40
N THR A 235 0.65 -25.20 -3.54
CA THR A 235 -0.65 -25.85 -3.62
C THR A 235 -0.59 -27.31 -3.14
N SER A 236 -1.57 -27.71 -2.33
CA SER A 236 -1.74 -29.09 -1.86
C SER A 236 -2.81 -29.84 -2.65
N TRP A 237 -3.36 -29.23 -3.71
CA TRP A 237 -4.39 -29.85 -4.53
C TRP A 237 -3.83 -31.03 -5.32
N ARG A 238 -4.44 -32.21 -5.13
CA ARG A 238 -3.98 -33.48 -5.71
C ARG A 238 -4.19 -33.61 -7.23
N GLY A 239 -4.81 -32.61 -7.87
CA GLY A 239 -4.99 -32.60 -9.31
C GLY A 239 -3.75 -32.11 -10.09
N TYR A 240 -2.72 -31.62 -9.40
CA TYR A 240 -1.41 -31.36 -9.99
C TYR A 240 -0.43 -32.49 -9.68
N THR A 241 0.49 -32.74 -10.62
CA THR A 241 1.65 -33.61 -10.34
C THR A 241 2.55 -32.95 -9.27
N PRO A 242 3.38 -33.73 -8.54
CA PRO A 242 4.31 -33.17 -7.56
C PRO A 242 5.23 -32.10 -8.14
N GLU A 243 5.69 -32.28 -9.38
CA GLU A 243 6.51 -31.31 -10.11
C GLU A 243 5.73 -30.02 -10.41
N GLN A 244 4.50 -30.11 -10.93
CA GLN A 244 3.66 -28.93 -11.18
C GLN A 244 3.37 -28.15 -9.90
N SER A 245 3.09 -28.85 -8.78
CA SER A 245 2.81 -28.21 -7.49
C SER A 245 3.97 -27.37 -6.97
N GLN A 246 5.22 -27.71 -7.30
CA GLN A 246 6.39 -26.92 -6.89
C GLN A 246 6.41 -25.52 -7.51
N TYR A 247 5.80 -25.36 -8.68
CA TYR A 247 5.70 -24.10 -9.42
C TYR A 247 4.44 -23.28 -9.11
N LEU A 248 3.53 -23.81 -8.29
CA LEU A 248 2.23 -23.19 -8.04
C LEU A 248 2.06 -22.83 -6.57
N LEU A 249 1.76 -21.56 -6.31
CA LEU A 249 1.38 -21.09 -4.98
C LEU A 249 0.05 -21.71 -4.53
N ALA A 250 -0.08 -21.93 -3.22
CA ALA A 250 -1.38 -22.20 -2.63
C ALA A 250 -2.31 -21.01 -2.84
N THR A 251 -3.58 -21.27 -3.19
CA THR A 251 -4.57 -20.21 -3.43
C THR A 251 -4.96 -19.45 -2.16
N THR A 252 -4.55 -19.93 -1.00
CA THR A 252 -4.84 -19.30 0.29
C THR A 252 -3.65 -19.46 1.22
N VAL A 253 -3.31 -18.38 1.92
CA VAL A 253 -2.23 -18.32 2.90
C VAL A 253 -2.78 -17.95 4.27
N LYS A 254 -2.22 -18.54 5.33
CA LYS A 254 -2.57 -18.16 6.71
C LYS A 254 -1.73 -16.96 7.11
N VAL A 255 -2.38 -15.93 7.65
CA VAL A 255 -1.77 -14.70 8.15
C VAL A 255 -2.07 -14.57 9.63
N THR A 256 -1.10 -14.08 10.40
CA THR A 256 -1.25 -13.86 11.84
C THR A 256 -0.86 -12.45 12.25
N TRP A 257 -1.39 -12.00 13.38
CA TRP A 257 -0.88 -10.83 14.07
C TRP A 257 -0.68 -11.13 15.57
N PRO A 258 0.52 -10.92 16.14
CA PRO A 258 1.77 -10.49 15.49
C PRO A 258 2.20 -11.43 14.33
N PRO A 259 2.98 -10.93 13.35
CA PRO A 259 3.37 -11.71 12.19
C PRO A 259 4.24 -12.91 12.61
N ALA A 260 4.04 -14.03 11.92
CA ALA A 260 4.87 -15.22 12.02
C ALA A 260 5.38 -15.62 10.63
N PRO A 261 6.52 -16.32 10.51
CA PRO A 261 7.04 -16.77 9.22
C PRO A 261 5.98 -17.48 8.37
N PRO A 262 5.92 -17.20 7.06
CA PRO A 262 6.89 -16.45 6.26
C PRO A 262 6.66 -14.92 6.23
N PHE A 263 5.78 -14.39 7.09
CA PHE A 263 5.42 -12.98 7.10
C PHE A 263 6.29 -12.15 8.06
N TYR A 264 6.59 -10.92 7.63
CA TYR A 264 7.33 -9.89 8.37
C TYR A 264 6.51 -8.59 8.39
N ASN A 265 6.70 -7.73 9.38
CA ASN A 265 6.02 -6.42 9.48
C ASN A 265 6.79 -5.27 8.83
N ASP A 266 7.99 -5.52 8.29
CA ASP A 266 8.81 -4.52 7.60
C ASP A 266 9.07 -4.95 6.15
N LEU A 267 8.54 -4.17 5.20
CA LEU A 267 8.78 -4.39 3.77
C LEU A 267 10.28 -4.31 3.43
N PHE A 268 11.01 -3.36 4.03
CA PHE A 268 12.39 -3.11 3.66
C PHE A 268 13.31 -4.24 4.12
N GLN A 269 12.98 -4.92 5.23
CA GLN A 269 13.66 -6.14 5.62
C GLN A 269 13.53 -7.21 4.52
N VAL A 270 12.31 -7.42 4.00
CA VAL A 270 12.04 -8.41 2.95
C VAL A 270 12.76 -8.06 1.65
N LEU A 271 12.76 -6.78 1.25
CA LEU A 271 13.46 -6.32 0.05
C LEU A 271 14.98 -6.46 0.19
N ASP A 272 15.55 -6.11 1.34
CA ASP A 272 16.98 -6.27 1.61
C ASP A 272 17.41 -7.75 1.57
N GLU A 273 16.57 -8.66 2.06
CA GLU A 273 16.79 -10.10 1.93
C GLU A 273 16.78 -10.55 0.46
N LEU A 274 15.80 -10.10 -0.34
CA LEU A 274 15.71 -10.44 -1.76
C LEU A 274 16.92 -9.92 -2.56
N ILE A 275 17.40 -8.71 -2.26
CA ILE A 275 18.61 -8.16 -2.89
C ILE A 275 19.81 -9.08 -2.61
N ARG A 276 20.03 -9.45 -1.33
CA ARG A 276 21.13 -10.35 -0.95
C ARG A 276 21.06 -11.68 -1.67
N GLU A 277 19.87 -12.26 -1.77
CA GLU A 277 19.65 -13.54 -2.46
C GLU A 277 19.94 -13.43 -3.97
N ARG A 278 19.43 -12.38 -4.65
CA ARG A 278 19.72 -12.11 -6.08
C ARG A 278 21.21 -11.93 -6.34
N HIS A 279 21.94 -11.28 -5.44
CA HIS A 279 23.39 -11.13 -5.58
C HIS A 279 24.14 -12.45 -5.42
N GLN A 280 23.72 -13.31 -4.48
CA GLN A 280 24.33 -14.62 -4.30
C GLN A 280 24.12 -15.51 -5.54
N GLU A 281 22.90 -15.54 -6.09
CA GLU A 281 22.57 -16.29 -7.31
C GLU A 281 23.30 -15.80 -8.57
N ARG A 282 23.81 -14.56 -8.59
CA ARG A 282 24.61 -14.02 -9.71
C ARG A 282 26.10 -14.40 -9.62
N ILE A 283 26.56 -14.84 -8.44
CA ILE A 283 27.97 -15.18 -8.18
C ILE A 283 28.21 -16.69 -8.36
N ASP A 284 27.18 -17.50 -8.12
CA ASP A 284 27.18 -18.97 -8.27
C ASP A 284 26.86 -19.41 -9.71
#